data_AF-A0A520Z6B6-F1
#
_entry.id   AF-A0A520Z6B6-F1
#
_cell.length_a   1.000
_cell.length_b   1.000
_cell.length_c   1.000
_cell.angle_alpha   90.00
_cell.angle_beta   90.00
_cell.angle_gamma   90.00
#
_symmetry.space_group_name_H-M   'P 1'
#
loop_
_entity.id
_entity.type
_entity.pdbx_description
1 polymer ?
#
loop_
_entity_poly.entity_id
_entity_poly.type
_entity_poly.pdbx_seq_one_letter_code
_entity_poly.pdbx_strand_id
1 'polypeptide(L)'
;QGVVTAINSDDGEMSRRLNQEAAKSVKYGGVSEEDAWKFVTLNPAKLLHLDNRVGSLKVGKDADVVLWSGHPMSVYSKAEKTLIEGTVYFDLERDKQLRDAIKKERSELMTMMMKEKNNGLKTQPIKKKESEHLHCNSL
;
A
#
# COMPACT_ATOMS: atom_id res chain seq x y z
N GLN A 1 -1.35 -3.64 -31.32
CA GLN A 1 -0.97 -2.31 -30.77
C GLN A 1 -2.21 -1.46 -30.65
N GLY A 2 -2.26 -0.49 -29.71
CA GLY A 2 -3.40 0.43 -29.55
C GLY A 2 -4.49 -0.02 -28.57
N VAL A 3 -4.29 -1.13 -27.85
CA VAL A 3 -5.19 -1.57 -26.78
C VAL A 3 -4.83 -0.82 -25.49
N VAL A 4 -5.84 -0.37 -24.74
CA VAL A 4 -5.62 0.20 -23.40
C VAL A 4 -5.19 -0.91 -22.46
N THR A 5 -3.96 -0.82 -21.95
CA THR A 5 -3.36 -1.83 -21.08
C THR A 5 -3.12 -1.25 -19.69
N ALA A 6 -3.45 -2.02 -18.65
CA ALA A 6 -3.19 -1.68 -17.25
C ALA A 6 -2.50 -2.84 -16.53
N ILE A 7 -1.89 -2.54 -15.39
CA ILE A 7 -1.27 -3.54 -14.50
C ILE A 7 -2.15 -3.72 -13.27
N ASN A 8 -2.39 -4.99 -12.91
CA ASN A 8 -2.99 -5.42 -11.66
C ASN A 8 -2.01 -6.37 -10.96
N SER A 9 -2.01 -6.42 -9.62
CA SER A 9 -1.12 -7.30 -8.86
C SER A 9 -1.67 -8.71 -8.68
N ASP A 10 -2.99 -8.86 -8.57
CA ASP A 10 -3.69 -10.11 -8.18
C ASP A 10 -3.14 -10.78 -6.89
N ASP A 11 -2.39 -10.02 -6.09
CA ASP A 11 -1.73 -10.45 -4.86
C ASP A 11 -1.67 -9.32 -3.84
N GLY A 12 -1.85 -9.69 -2.57
CA GLY A 12 -1.94 -8.76 -1.45
C GLY A 12 -0.63 -8.04 -1.14
N GLU A 13 0.53 -8.69 -1.32
CA GLU A 13 1.83 -8.07 -1.07
C GLU A 13 2.29 -7.25 -2.28
N MET A 14 2.12 -7.80 -3.49
CA MET A 14 2.50 -7.14 -4.74
C MET A 14 1.65 -5.90 -5.04
N SER A 15 0.41 -5.83 -4.51
CA SER A 15 -0.45 -4.63 -4.62
C SER A 15 0.27 -3.36 -4.12
N ARG A 16 1.18 -3.50 -3.15
CA ARG A 16 1.94 -2.41 -2.54
C ARG A 16 3.12 -1.94 -3.41
N ARG A 17 3.39 -2.61 -4.54
CA ARG A 17 4.58 -2.42 -5.38
C ARG A 17 4.25 -2.18 -6.85
N LEU A 18 3.03 -1.77 -7.18
CA LEU A 18 2.62 -1.49 -8.56
C LEU A 18 3.50 -0.46 -9.28
N ASN A 19 4.06 0.51 -8.55
CA ASN A 19 5.04 1.45 -9.11
C ASN A 19 6.32 0.75 -9.64
N GLN A 20 6.74 -0.35 -9.01
CA GLN A 20 7.85 -1.17 -9.47
C GLN A 20 7.45 -2.05 -10.66
N GLU A 21 6.21 -2.52 -10.70
CA GLU A 21 5.68 -3.25 -11.86
C GLU A 21 5.64 -2.35 -13.11
N ALA A 22 5.24 -1.08 -12.96
CA ALA A 22 5.36 -0.09 -14.03
C ALA A 22 6.82 0.10 -14.48
N ALA A 23 7.76 0.20 -13.53
CA ALA A 23 9.18 0.35 -13.83
C ALA A 23 9.75 -0.82 -14.66
N LYS A 24 9.27 -2.05 -14.44
CA LYS A 24 9.66 -3.22 -15.24
C LYS A 24 9.25 -3.08 -16.71
N SER A 25 8.12 -2.44 -17.00
CA SER A 25 7.70 -2.17 -18.38
C SER A 25 8.68 -1.26 -19.12
N VAL A 26 9.28 -0.29 -18.42
CA VAL A 26 10.36 0.55 -18.98
C VAL A 26 11.60 -0.29 -19.24
N LYS A 27 12.06 -1.05 -18.22
CA LYS A 27 13.32 -1.81 -18.28
C LYS A 27 13.31 -2.93 -19.33
N TYR A 28 12.20 -3.66 -19.44
CA TYR A 28 12.12 -4.89 -20.25
C TYR A 28 11.23 -4.75 -21.49
N GLY A 29 10.30 -3.79 -21.49
CA GLY A 29 9.33 -3.62 -22.57
C GLY A 29 9.64 -2.47 -23.53
N GLY A 30 10.68 -1.67 -23.26
CA GLY A 30 11.00 -0.48 -24.06
C GLY A 30 9.90 0.59 -24.04
N VAL A 31 9.06 0.57 -22.99
CA VAL A 31 7.96 1.53 -22.80
C VAL A 31 8.53 2.84 -22.25
N SER A 32 8.00 3.97 -22.69
CA SER A 32 8.34 5.28 -22.11
C SER A 32 7.94 5.35 -20.63
N GLU A 33 8.63 6.16 -19.83
CA GLU A 33 8.26 6.31 -18.42
C GLU A 33 6.83 6.84 -18.24
N GLU A 34 6.40 7.76 -19.09
CA GLU A 34 5.05 8.32 -19.06
C GLU A 34 4.00 7.24 -19.34
N ASP A 35 4.22 6.39 -20.35
CA ASP A 35 3.28 5.33 -20.70
C ASP A 35 3.26 4.20 -19.66
N ALA A 36 4.43 3.86 -19.10
CA ALA A 36 4.52 2.94 -17.98
C ALA A 36 3.74 3.45 -16.76
N TRP A 37 3.80 4.75 -16.47
CA TRP A 37 3.04 5.33 -15.37
C TRP A 37 1.53 5.30 -15.62
N LYS A 38 1.09 5.46 -16.88
CA LYS A 38 -0.33 5.31 -17.24
C LYS A 38 -0.86 3.91 -16.95
N PHE A 39 -0.03 2.86 -17.01
CA PHE A 39 -0.45 1.47 -16.71
C PHE A 39 -0.97 1.28 -15.29
N VAL A 40 -0.54 2.11 -14.34
CA VAL A 40 -0.95 2.04 -12.92
C VAL A 40 -1.77 3.25 -12.47
N THR A 41 -2.11 4.18 -13.38
CA THR A 41 -2.87 5.39 -13.06
C THR A 41 -4.03 5.61 -14.05
N LEU A 42 -3.75 6.20 -15.21
CA LEU A 42 -4.77 6.63 -16.16
C LEU A 42 -5.48 5.46 -16.86
N ASN A 43 -4.75 4.41 -17.22
CA ASN A 43 -5.33 3.29 -17.96
C ASN A 43 -6.30 2.46 -17.12
N PRO A 44 -6.00 2.06 -15.86
CA PRO A 44 -7.02 1.41 -15.03
C PRO A 44 -8.22 2.33 -14.77
N ALA A 45 -8.02 3.64 -14.62
CA ALA A 45 -9.14 4.59 -14.52
C ALA A 45 -10.04 4.57 -15.77
N LYS A 46 -9.46 4.52 -16.98
CA LYS A 46 -10.22 4.38 -18.24
C LYS A 46 -10.97 3.07 -18.33
N LEU A 47 -10.32 1.95 -17.97
CA LEU A 47 -10.92 0.62 -18.01
C LEU A 47 -12.10 0.49 -17.03
N LEU A 48 -12.08 1.25 -15.94
CA LEU A 48 -13.15 1.32 -14.94
C LEU A 48 -14.15 2.46 -15.18
N HIS A 49 -14.00 3.23 -16.27
CA HIS A 49 -14.83 4.40 -16.59
C HIS A 49 -14.83 5.50 -15.49
N LEU A 50 -13.68 5.68 -14.83
CA LEU A 50 -13.44 6.67 -13.78
C LEU A 50 -12.43 7.75 -14.20
N ASP A 51 -12.01 7.77 -15.47
CA ASP A 51 -10.99 8.69 -15.96
C ASP A 51 -11.46 10.15 -16.06
N ASN A 52 -12.74 10.43 -15.87
CA ASN A 52 -13.26 11.78 -15.61
C ASN A 52 -12.97 12.27 -14.18
N ARG A 53 -12.76 11.35 -13.23
CA ARG A 53 -12.55 11.65 -11.81
C ARG A 53 -11.12 11.46 -11.34
N VAL A 54 -10.44 10.38 -11.75
CA VAL A 54 -9.13 9.97 -11.20
C VAL A 54 -8.12 9.63 -12.30
N GLY A 55 -6.92 9.19 -11.89
CA GLY A 55 -5.90 8.63 -12.78
C GLY A 55 -5.02 9.66 -13.50
N SER A 56 -5.21 10.97 -13.28
CA SER A 56 -4.30 12.01 -13.78
C SER A 56 -4.39 13.29 -12.96
N LEU A 57 -3.32 14.08 -12.91
CA LEU A 57 -3.31 15.38 -12.26
C LEU A 57 -3.86 16.46 -13.20
N LYS A 58 -5.15 16.79 -13.08
CA LYS A 58 -5.84 17.83 -13.85
C LYS A 58 -6.89 18.54 -12.98
N VAL A 59 -7.17 19.81 -13.26
CA VAL A 59 -8.24 20.56 -12.60
C VAL A 59 -9.59 19.88 -12.85
N GLY A 60 -10.43 19.81 -11.81
CA GLY A 60 -11.75 19.17 -11.85
C GLY A 60 -11.76 17.68 -11.53
N LYS A 61 -10.60 17.08 -11.24
CA LYS A 61 -10.45 15.69 -10.78
C LYS A 61 -10.33 15.58 -9.27
N ASP A 62 -10.61 14.40 -8.74
CA ASP A 62 -10.44 14.07 -7.34
C ASP A 62 -8.94 14.17 -6.96
N ALA A 63 -8.67 14.74 -5.78
CA ALA A 63 -7.32 14.98 -5.30
C ALA A 63 -6.68 13.71 -4.70
N ASP A 64 -6.62 12.65 -5.51
CA ASP A 64 -5.97 11.38 -5.21
C ASP A 64 -4.50 11.43 -5.65
N VAL A 65 -3.61 11.69 -4.69
CA VAL A 65 -2.21 12.03 -4.98
C VAL A 65 -1.28 11.29 -4.04
N VAL A 66 -0.14 10.83 -4.57
CA VAL A 66 0.96 10.29 -3.78
C VAL A 66 2.16 11.23 -3.90
N LEU A 67 2.64 11.72 -2.76
CA LEU A 67 3.91 12.43 -2.67
C LEU A 67 5.01 11.40 -2.48
N TRP A 68 5.99 11.41 -3.37
CA TRP A 68 7.14 10.50 -3.32
C TRP A 68 8.41 11.26 -2.92
N SER A 69 9.28 10.59 -2.17
CA SER A 69 10.59 11.13 -1.75
C SER A 69 11.59 11.30 -2.91
N GLY A 70 11.20 10.91 -4.13
CA GLY A 70 12.03 10.88 -5.32
C GLY A 70 11.23 10.36 -6.51
N HIS A 71 11.94 9.89 -7.54
CA HIS A 71 11.27 9.38 -8.74
C HIS A 71 10.37 8.18 -8.43
N PRO A 72 9.05 8.21 -8.73
CA PRO A 72 8.10 7.19 -8.25
C PRO A 72 8.40 5.75 -8.69
N MET A 73 9.06 5.55 -9.84
CA MET A 73 9.46 4.23 -10.35
C MET A 73 10.81 3.74 -9.83
N SER A 74 11.50 4.51 -8.97
CA SER A 74 12.72 4.06 -8.31
C SER A 74 12.40 3.13 -7.14
N VAL A 75 13.18 2.05 -7.01
CA VAL A 75 13.10 1.11 -5.87
C VAL A 75 13.48 1.73 -4.53
N TYR A 76 14.18 2.88 -4.56
CA TYR A 76 14.59 3.62 -3.36
C TYR A 76 13.56 4.66 -2.92
N SER A 77 12.61 5.02 -3.79
CA SER A 77 11.58 6.01 -3.49
C SER A 77 10.56 5.46 -2.50
N LYS A 78 10.17 6.32 -1.56
CA LYS A 78 9.14 6.03 -0.56
C LYS A 78 7.97 6.96 -0.80
N ALA A 79 6.74 6.46 -0.60
CA ALA A 79 5.58 7.32 -0.47
C ALA A 79 5.74 8.08 0.86
N GLU A 80 5.84 9.40 0.79
CA GLU A 80 5.93 10.27 1.97
C GLU A 80 4.54 10.59 2.49
N LYS A 81 3.61 10.88 1.58
CA LYS A 81 2.21 11.14 1.90
C LYS A 81 1.31 10.54 0.82
N THR A 82 0.15 10.06 1.25
CA THR A 82 -0.90 9.57 0.36
C THR A 82 -2.18 10.30 0.69
N LEU A 83 -2.73 10.97 -0.33
CA LEU A 83 -3.95 11.76 -0.22
C LEU A 83 -5.05 11.06 -1.02
N ILE A 84 -6.23 11.01 -0.41
CA ILE A 84 -7.46 10.52 -1.04
C ILE A 84 -8.48 11.65 -0.89
N GLU A 85 -9.03 12.12 -2.01
CA GLU A 85 -9.96 13.25 -2.06
C GLU A 85 -9.44 14.49 -1.30
N GLY A 86 -8.12 14.74 -1.36
CA GLY A 86 -7.46 15.87 -0.70
C GLY A 86 -7.20 15.69 0.79
N THR A 87 -7.63 14.60 1.41
CA THR A 87 -7.35 14.27 2.80
C THR A 87 -6.11 13.39 2.91
N VAL A 88 -5.20 13.70 3.84
CA VAL A 88 -4.00 12.88 4.09
C VAL A 88 -4.39 11.62 4.86
N TYR A 89 -4.33 10.46 4.19
CA TYR A 89 -4.61 9.15 4.79
C TYR A 89 -3.34 8.47 5.31
N PHE A 90 -2.20 8.73 4.67
CA PHE A 90 -0.92 8.20 5.10
C PHE A 90 0.11 9.32 5.10
N ASP A 91 0.95 9.27 6.13
CA ASP A 91 2.07 10.17 6.36
C ASP A 91 3.21 9.36 6.99
N LEU A 92 4.37 9.39 6.36
CA LEU A 92 5.52 8.57 6.76
C LEU A 92 6.04 8.91 8.16
N GLU A 93 6.00 10.18 8.57
CA GLU A 93 6.46 10.59 9.90
C GLU A 93 5.46 10.18 10.98
N ARG A 94 4.16 10.37 10.71
CA ARG A 94 3.09 9.93 11.61
C ARG A 94 3.09 8.41 11.79
N ASP A 95 3.24 7.65 10.70
CA ASP A 95 3.34 6.19 10.74
C ASP A 95 4.53 5.73 11.60
N LYS A 96 5.69 6.39 11.47
CA LYS A 96 6.85 6.10 12.33
C LYS A 96 6.54 6.30 13.81
N GLN A 97 5.95 7.44 14.17
CA GLN A 97 5.57 7.74 15.57
C GLN A 97 4.56 6.70 16.11
N LEU A 98 3.56 6.32 15.31
CA LEU A 98 2.58 5.31 15.69
C LEU A 98 3.23 3.94 15.93
N ARG A 99 4.15 3.52 15.06
CA ARG A 99 4.88 2.26 15.24
C ARG A 99 5.73 2.26 16.51
N ASP A 100 6.40 3.37 16.80
CA ASP A 100 7.20 3.51 18.01
C ASP A 100 6.31 3.47 19.28
N ALA A 101 5.14 4.12 19.24
CA ALA A 101 4.15 4.07 20.32
C ALA A 101 3.58 2.66 20.54
N ILE A 102 3.16 1.98 19.47
CA ILE A 102 2.65 0.59 19.53
C ILE A 102 3.73 -0.35 20.07
N LYS A 103 4.99 -0.17 19.67
CA LYS A 103 6.12 -0.97 20.18
C LYS A 103 6.31 -0.78 21.68
N LYS A 104 6.23 0.47 22.16
CA LYS A 104 6.33 0.80 23.59
C LYS A 104 5.19 0.16 24.37
N GLU A 105 3.94 0.39 23.95
CA GLU A 105 2.74 -0.19 24.58
C GLU A 105 2.82 -1.71 24.64
N ARG A 106 3.20 -2.35 23.53
CA ARG A 106 3.40 -3.81 23.49
C ARG A 106 4.43 -4.28 24.51
N SER A 107 5.54 -3.56 24.68
CA SER A 107 6.58 -3.93 25.65
C SER A 107 6.09 -3.81 27.09
N GLU A 108 5.33 -2.75 27.41
CA GLU A 108 4.77 -2.53 28.74
C GLU A 108 3.75 -3.61 29.09
N LEU A 109 2.83 -3.94 28.16
CA LEU A 109 1.86 -5.02 28.34
C LEU A 109 2.56 -6.37 28.55
N MET A 110 3.62 -6.66 27.78
CA MET A 110 4.41 -7.88 27.97
C MET A 110 5.06 -7.94 29.36
N THR A 111 5.62 -6.84 29.84
CA THR A 111 6.19 -6.77 31.19
C THR A 111 5.13 -6.97 32.27
N MET A 112 3.95 -6.34 32.14
CA MET A 112 2.83 -6.54 33.06
C MET A 112 2.39 -8.02 33.08
N MET A 113 2.21 -8.63 31.91
CA MET A 113 1.85 -10.05 31.80
C MET A 113 2.90 -10.97 32.43
N MET A 114 4.19 -10.68 32.25
CA MET A 114 5.27 -11.44 32.90
C MET A 114 5.25 -11.31 34.42
N LYS A 115 4.99 -10.11 34.94
CA LYS A 115 4.88 -9.87 36.40
C LYS A 115 3.71 -10.65 37.00
N GLU A 116 2.54 -10.59 36.39
CA GLU A 116 1.35 -11.31 36.87
C GLU A 116 1.55 -12.85 36.81
N LYS A 117 2.21 -13.35 35.76
CA LYS A 117 2.61 -14.77 35.67
C LYS A 117 3.52 -15.17 36.84
N ASN A 118 4.53 -14.35 37.15
CA ASN A 118 5.46 -14.63 38.25
C ASN A 118 4.76 -14.59 39.62
N ASN A 119 3.70 -13.81 39.76
CA ASN A 119 2.85 -13.76 40.96
C ASN A 119 1.86 -14.94 41.08
N GLY A 120 1.95 -15.95 40.19
CA GLY A 120 1.18 -17.19 40.29
C GLY A 120 -0.23 -17.13 39.67
N LEU A 121 -0.56 -16.09 38.92
CA LEU A 121 -1.84 -16.02 38.20
C LEU A 121 -1.88 -16.99 37.01
N LYS A 122 -3.09 -17.49 36.70
CA LYS A 122 -3.30 -18.42 35.58
C LYS A 122 -3.02 -17.73 34.25
N THR A 123 -2.10 -18.29 33.46
CA THR A 123 -1.82 -17.85 32.10
C THR A 123 -2.71 -18.55 31.07
N GLN A 124 -3.03 -17.88 29.96
CA GLN A 124 -3.64 -18.55 28.80
C GLN A 124 -2.57 -19.11 27.86
N PRO A 125 -2.79 -20.30 27.27
CA PRO A 125 -1.94 -20.81 26.20
C PRO A 125 -2.06 -19.94 24.95
N ILE A 126 -0.99 -19.88 24.16
CA ILE A 126 -0.98 -19.16 22.88
C ILE A 126 -2.02 -19.80 21.95
N LYS A 127 -3.10 -19.09 21.63
CA LYS A 127 -3.98 -19.46 20.52
C LYS A 127 -3.31 -19.03 19.23
N LYS A 128 -2.84 -20.00 18.45
CA LYS A 128 -2.33 -19.74 17.10
C LYS A 128 -3.50 -19.24 16.25
N LYS A 129 -3.43 -18.01 15.77
CA LYS A 129 -4.38 -17.50 14.79
C LYS A 129 -3.92 -18.02 13.43
N GLU A 130 -4.56 -19.06 12.92
CA GLU A 130 -4.35 -19.48 11.54
C GLU A 130 -5.09 -18.48 10.65
N SER A 131 -4.35 -17.77 9.79
CA SER A 131 -4.96 -16.94 8.76
C SER A 131 -5.40 -17.88 7.64
N GLU A 132 -6.68 -18.21 7.59
CA GLU A 132 -7.25 -18.90 6.42
C GLU A 132 -7.25 -17.93 5.24
N HIS A 133 -6.58 -18.31 4.16
CA HIS A 133 -6.68 -17.61 2.89
C HIS A 133 -7.96 -18.07 2.19
N LEU A 134 -9.01 -17.25 2.31
CA LEU A 134 -10.26 -17.47 1.60
C LEU A 134 -10.06 -17.08 0.13
N HIS A 135 -10.32 -18.01 -0.77
CA HIS A 135 -10.34 -17.79 -2.22
C HIS A 135 -11.79 -17.71 -2.72
N CYS A 136 -11.98 -17.27 -3.96
CA CYS A 136 -13.33 -17.18 -4.57
C CYS A 136 -14.11 -18.51 -4.56
N ASN A 137 -13.42 -19.65 -4.41
CA ASN A 137 -14.03 -20.99 -4.33
C ASN A 137 -14.15 -21.52 -2.87
N SER A 138 -13.94 -20.68 -1.86
CA SER A 138 -13.99 -21.07 -0.45
C SER A 138 -15.40 -21.03 0.16
N LEU A 139 -16.44 -20.80 -0.66
CA LEU A 139 -17.87 -20.83 -0.30
C LEU A 139 -18.63 -21.75 -1.24
#